data_AF-A0A1X7SYW8-F1
#
_entry.id   AF-A0A1X7SYW8-F1
#
_cell.length_a   1.000
_cell.length_b   1.000
_cell.length_c   1.000
_cell.angle_alpha   90.00
_cell.angle_beta   90.00
_cell.angle_gamma   90.00
#
_symmetry.space_group_name_H-M   'P 1'
#
loop_
_entity.id
_entity.type
_entity.pdbx_description
1 polymer ?
#
loop_
_entity_poly.entity_id
_entity_poly.type
_entity_poly.pdbx_seq_one_letter_code
_entity_poly.pdbx_strand_id
1 'polypeptide(L)'
;MASEASFTSARSIGPVAMASSEVLSLSLKIVQLDDVERFLEEHGFSLEKWYKLGLRLGLHKNTLDTIECKCCHDLSRCLIECLAAWLKRADSVNLKGGATWDSLSDAVRAVNEIAVADEIDSKKCPHRHAITSTFNTNSHLFNPLRIFRVLQKEGIIAEGVLANVEISAERKKCEFLLDALKKIINCSS
;
A
#
# COMPACT_ATOMS: atom_id res chain seq x y z
N MET A 1 59.68 17.08 25.31
CA MET A 1 59.54 15.62 25.08
C MET A 1 58.08 15.25 25.27
N ALA A 2 57.50 14.63 24.22
CA ALA A 2 56.16 14.01 24.10
C ALA A 2 54.94 14.94 24.31
N SER A 3 54.11 15.19 23.29
CA SER A 3 53.00 14.33 22.76
C SER A 3 51.83 14.26 23.75
N GLU A 4 50.55 14.32 23.40
CA GLU A 4 49.84 14.31 22.12
C GLU A 4 48.40 14.80 22.36
N ALA A 5 47.72 15.18 21.28
CA ALA A 5 46.32 15.58 21.22
C ALA A 5 45.34 14.42 21.49
N SER A 6 44.07 14.75 21.82
CA SER A 6 42.81 14.02 21.50
C SER A 6 41.76 14.24 22.61
N PHE A 7 40.45 14.27 22.39
CA PHE A 7 39.60 14.31 21.21
C PHE A 7 38.23 14.84 21.70
N THR A 8 37.53 15.57 20.85
CA THR A 8 36.19 16.13 21.04
C THR A 8 35.15 15.10 21.46
N SER A 9 34.43 15.41 22.55
CA SER A 9 33.27 14.66 23.05
C SER A 9 32.08 14.77 22.08
N ALA A 10 31.88 13.74 21.27
CA ALA A 10 30.68 13.61 20.43
C ALA A 10 29.45 13.33 21.32
N ARG A 11 28.50 14.28 21.31
CA ARG A 11 27.18 14.13 21.94
C ARG A 11 26.43 13.00 21.24
N SER A 12 26.30 11.87 21.94
CA SER A 12 25.49 10.72 21.53
C SER A 12 24.06 11.18 21.26
N ILE A 13 23.70 11.27 19.97
CA ILE A 13 22.30 11.33 19.54
C ILE A 13 21.86 9.86 19.51
N GLY A 14 21.27 9.42 20.62
CA GLY A 14 20.61 8.11 20.69
C GLY A 14 19.56 7.98 19.59
N PRO A 15 19.24 6.75 19.16
CA PRO A 15 18.23 6.53 18.14
C PRO A 15 16.90 7.13 18.62
N VAL A 16 16.38 8.08 17.84
CA VAL A 16 14.99 8.53 17.95
C VAL A 16 14.15 7.30 17.64
N ALA A 17 13.68 6.62 18.69
CA ALA A 17 12.60 5.67 18.62
C ALA A 17 11.37 6.44 18.15
N MET A 18 11.27 6.63 16.85
CA MET A 18 10.08 7.18 16.21
C MET A 18 8.99 6.16 16.48
N ALA A 19 8.05 6.57 17.33
CA ALA A 19 6.96 5.76 17.81
C ALA A 19 6.36 4.94 16.67
N SER A 20 6.52 3.62 16.75
CA SER A 20 5.79 2.61 15.95
C SER A 20 4.32 2.53 16.37
N SER A 21 3.73 3.69 16.60
CA SER A 21 2.36 3.93 17.03
C SER A 21 1.86 4.95 16.00
N GLU A 22 1.54 4.59 14.78
CA GLU A 22 0.63 3.53 14.37
C GLU A 22 1.19 2.79 13.15
N VAL A 23 1.62 1.54 13.32
CA VAL A 23 1.56 0.58 12.20
C VAL A 23 0.07 0.32 12.02
N LEU A 24 -0.63 1.23 11.33
CA LEU A 24 -2.06 1.19 11.10
C LEU A 24 -2.41 -0.23 10.68
N SER A 25 -3.18 -0.89 11.53
CA SER A 25 -3.48 -2.32 11.46
C SER A 25 -3.84 -2.72 10.02
N LEU A 26 -2.88 -3.33 9.33
CA LEU A 26 -2.96 -3.76 7.93
C LEU A 26 -4.05 -4.81 7.68
N SER A 27 -4.58 -5.43 8.73
CA SER A 27 -5.61 -6.45 8.66
C SER A 27 -7.00 -5.84 8.82
N LEU A 28 -7.80 -5.97 7.77
CA LEU A 28 -9.23 -5.77 7.80
C LEU A 28 -9.91 -6.81 8.69
N LYS A 29 -10.98 -6.37 9.34
CA LYS A 29 -11.83 -7.20 10.21
C LYS A 29 -13.24 -7.28 9.63
N ILE A 30 -14.00 -8.29 10.04
CA ILE A 30 -15.39 -8.49 9.60
C ILE A 30 -16.31 -7.27 9.84
N VAL A 31 -16.00 -6.44 10.83
CA VAL A 31 -16.75 -5.19 11.12
C VAL A 31 -16.61 -4.13 10.02
N GLN A 32 -15.59 -4.26 9.15
CA GLN A 32 -15.34 -3.37 8.01
C GLN A 32 -15.94 -3.91 6.71
N LEU A 33 -16.81 -4.92 6.79
CA LEU A 33 -17.46 -5.50 5.61
C LEU A 33 -18.25 -4.45 4.83
N ASP A 34 -19.05 -3.64 5.52
CA ASP A 34 -19.86 -2.57 4.92
C ASP A 34 -18.98 -1.50 4.25
N ASP A 35 -17.82 -1.18 4.84
CA ASP A 35 -16.85 -0.24 4.25
C ASP A 35 -16.24 -0.78 2.94
N VAL A 36 -15.94 -2.08 2.89
CA VAL A 36 -15.35 -2.74 1.71
C VAL A 36 -16.39 -2.92 0.61
N GLU A 37 -17.59 -3.35 0.97
CA GLU A 37 -18.73 -3.52 0.07
C GLU A 37 -19.07 -2.20 -0.61
N ARG A 38 -19.36 -1.16 0.20
CA ARG A 38 -19.72 0.16 -0.31
C ARG A 38 -18.63 0.74 -1.21
N PHE A 39 -17.37 0.52 -0.86
CA PHE A 39 -16.26 0.95 -1.69
C PHE A 39 -16.32 0.29 -3.07
N LEU A 40 -16.52 -1.03 -3.15
CA LEU A 40 -16.59 -1.73 -4.44
C LEU A 40 -17.81 -1.28 -5.26
N GLU A 41 -18.94 -1.01 -4.61
CA GLU A 41 -20.16 -0.50 -5.28
C GLU A 41 -19.97 0.93 -5.82
N GLU A 42 -19.44 1.85 -5.00
CA GLU A 42 -19.20 3.25 -5.38
C GLU A 42 -18.23 3.37 -6.56
N HIS A 43 -17.28 2.44 -6.68
CA HIS A 43 -16.28 2.41 -7.75
C HIS A 43 -16.70 1.52 -8.94
N GLY A 44 -17.93 1.00 -8.95
CA GLY A 44 -18.51 0.30 -10.11
C GLY A 44 -17.93 -1.09 -10.35
N PHE A 45 -17.49 -1.80 -9.31
CA PHE A 45 -17.02 -3.17 -9.44
C PHE A 45 -18.10 -4.09 -10.02
N SER A 46 -17.75 -4.87 -11.05
CA SER A 46 -18.69 -5.81 -11.67
C SER A 46 -19.03 -6.98 -10.74
N LEU A 47 -20.27 -7.04 -10.27
CA LEU A 47 -20.77 -8.12 -9.40
C LEU A 47 -20.60 -9.51 -10.03
N GLU A 48 -20.67 -9.64 -11.35
CA GLU A 48 -20.48 -10.91 -12.07
C GLU A 48 -19.08 -11.53 -11.81
N LYS A 49 -18.10 -10.73 -11.40
CA LYS A 49 -16.73 -11.17 -11.13
C LYS A 49 -16.52 -11.67 -9.70
N TRP A 50 -17.54 -11.69 -8.84
CA TRP A 50 -17.44 -12.09 -7.43
C TRP A 50 -16.76 -13.47 -7.27
N TYR A 51 -17.12 -14.44 -8.10
CA TYR A 51 -16.58 -15.81 -8.01
C TYR A 51 -15.08 -15.83 -8.30
N LYS A 52 -14.66 -15.15 -9.38
CA LYS A 52 -13.26 -15.04 -9.77
C LYS A 52 -12.47 -14.24 -8.73
N LEU A 53 -13.07 -13.20 -8.15
CA LEU A 53 -12.48 -12.42 -7.06
C LEU A 53 -12.22 -13.31 -5.85
N GLY A 54 -13.22 -14.08 -5.40
CA GLY A 54 -13.09 -15.00 -4.27
C GLY A 54 -11.94 -16.00 -4.42
N LEU A 55 -11.77 -16.57 -5.62
CA LEU A 55 -10.62 -17.44 -5.92
C LEU A 55 -9.27 -16.71 -5.79
N ARG A 56 -9.20 -15.45 -6.23
CA ARG A 56 -7.98 -14.63 -6.12
C ARG A 56 -7.67 -14.26 -4.68
N LEU A 57 -8.70 -14.02 -3.87
CA LEU A 57 -8.61 -13.77 -2.44
C LEU A 57 -8.23 -15.02 -1.62
N GLY A 58 -8.22 -16.20 -2.23
CA GLY A 58 -7.79 -17.45 -1.59
C GLY A 58 -8.91 -18.31 -1.03
N LEU A 59 -10.17 -18.01 -1.38
CA LEU A 59 -11.30 -18.90 -1.10
C LEU A 59 -11.26 -20.12 -2.02
N HIS A 60 -11.63 -21.27 -1.49
CA HIS A 60 -11.70 -22.51 -2.26
C HIS A 60 -13.01 -22.58 -3.05
N LYS A 61 -12.98 -23.32 -4.15
CA LYS A 61 -14.17 -23.60 -4.97
C LYS A 61 -15.35 -24.08 -4.13
N ASN A 62 -15.13 -25.02 -3.21
CA ASN A 62 -16.21 -25.56 -2.36
C ASN A 62 -16.91 -24.47 -1.52
N THR A 63 -16.14 -23.50 -1.01
CA THR A 63 -16.67 -22.36 -0.26
C THR A 63 -17.51 -21.46 -1.14
N LEU A 64 -17.01 -21.16 -2.35
CA LEU A 64 -17.72 -20.32 -3.33
C LEU A 64 -18.99 -20.99 -3.85
N ASP A 65 -18.96 -22.28 -4.17
CA ASP A 65 -20.13 -23.05 -4.60
C ASP A 65 -21.19 -23.07 -3.48
N THR A 66 -20.77 -23.18 -2.22
CA THR A 66 -21.67 -23.09 -1.05
C THR A 66 -22.32 -21.69 -0.94
N ILE A 67 -21.57 -20.63 -1.24
CA ILE A 67 -22.08 -19.26 -1.27
C ILE A 67 -23.09 -19.12 -2.42
N GLU A 68 -22.75 -19.56 -3.63
CA GLU A 68 -23.60 -19.49 -4.81
C GLU A 68 -24.96 -20.16 -4.57
N CYS A 69 -24.98 -21.34 -3.97
CA CYS A 69 -26.22 -22.03 -3.60
C CYS A 69 -27.09 -21.25 -2.60
N LYS A 70 -26.50 -20.44 -1.72
CA LYS A 70 -27.23 -19.65 -0.70
C LYS A 70 -27.79 -18.34 -1.25
N CYS A 71 -27.19 -17.79 -2.30
CA CYS A 71 -27.59 -16.48 -2.82
C CYS A 71 -28.82 -16.53 -3.73
N CYS A 72 -29.25 -17.70 -4.21
CA CYS A 72 -30.41 -17.83 -5.10
C CYS A 72 -30.38 -16.85 -6.30
N HIS A 73 -29.22 -16.71 -6.97
CA HIS A 73 -28.95 -15.76 -8.08
C HIS A 73 -28.83 -14.27 -7.72
N ASP A 74 -28.83 -13.91 -6.43
CA ASP A 74 -28.49 -12.56 -5.99
C ASP A 74 -26.96 -12.35 -5.98
N LEU A 75 -26.44 -11.70 -7.01
CA LEU A 75 -25.01 -11.44 -7.16
C LEU A 75 -24.46 -10.48 -6.10
N SER A 76 -25.26 -9.51 -5.64
CA SER A 76 -24.85 -8.59 -4.57
C SER A 76 -24.64 -9.38 -3.28
N ARG A 77 -25.63 -10.19 -2.89
CA ARG A 77 -25.52 -11.07 -1.72
C ARG A 77 -24.33 -12.03 -1.81
N CYS A 78 -24.04 -12.56 -3.00
CA CYS A 78 -22.90 -13.42 -3.23
C CYS A 78 -21.55 -12.72 -3.06
N LEU A 79 -21.44 -11.46 -3.51
CA LEU A 79 -20.26 -10.66 -3.25
C LEU A 79 -20.10 -10.40 -1.74
N ILE A 80 -21.17 -10.04 -1.03
CA ILE A 80 -21.14 -9.80 0.43
C ILE A 80 -20.65 -11.03 1.19
N GLU A 81 -21.22 -12.21 0.91
CA GLU A 81 -20.83 -13.46 1.56
C GLU A 81 -19.39 -13.86 1.20
N CYS A 82 -18.95 -13.61 -0.04
CA CYS A 82 -17.57 -13.79 -0.48
C CYS A 82 -16.61 -12.90 0.32
N LEU A 83 -16.90 -11.60 0.42
CA LEU A 83 -16.10 -10.65 1.21
C LEU A 83 -16.10 -11.01 2.70
N ALA A 84 -17.24 -11.44 3.23
CA ALA A 84 -17.35 -11.89 4.61
C ALA A 84 -16.48 -13.13 4.89
N ALA A 85 -16.45 -14.11 3.98
CA ALA A 85 -15.58 -15.27 4.08
C ALA A 85 -14.09 -14.88 4.01
N TRP A 86 -13.74 -13.95 3.13
CA TRP A 86 -12.39 -13.41 3.04
C TRP A 86 -11.97 -12.64 4.31
N LEU A 87 -12.82 -11.76 4.84
CA LEU A 87 -12.56 -11.01 6.08
C LEU A 87 -12.46 -11.92 7.32
N LYS A 88 -13.14 -13.07 7.30
CA LYS A 88 -13.00 -14.14 8.31
C LYS A 88 -11.73 -14.97 8.11
N ARG A 89 -10.93 -14.68 7.08
CA ARG A 89 -9.68 -15.35 6.72
C ARG A 89 -9.89 -16.86 6.48
N ALA A 90 -11.00 -17.21 5.82
CA ALA A 90 -11.32 -18.59 5.47
C ALA A 90 -10.27 -19.21 4.52
N ASP A 91 -10.26 -20.53 4.45
CA ASP A 91 -9.46 -21.30 3.49
C ASP A 91 -7.98 -20.88 3.42
N SER A 92 -7.53 -20.40 2.26
CA SER A 92 -6.14 -20.03 1.97
C SER A 92 -5.92 -18.52 1.90
N VAL A 93 -6.82 -17.72 2.48
CA VAL A 93 -6.72 -16.24 2.50
C VAL A 93 -5.39 -15.77 3.08
N ASN A 94 -4.90 -16.43 4.12
CA ASN A 94 -3.59 -16.11 4.72
C ASN A 94 -2.40 -16.34 3.77
N LEU A 95 -2.51 -17.30 2.86
CA LEU A 95 -1.49 -17.56 1.84
C LEU A 95 -1.53 -16.53 0.70
N LYS A 96 -2.59 -15.72 0.63
CA LYS A 96 -2.81 -14.66 -0.36
C LYS A 96 -2.60 -13.25 0.20
N GLY A 97 -1.89 -13.13 1.33
CA GLY A 97 -1.62 -11.84 1.97
C GLY A 97 -2.60 -11.46 3.08
N GLY A 98 -3.58 -12.32 3.38
CA GLY A 98 -4.55 -12.11 4.47
C GLY A 98 -5.76 -11.29 4.03
N ALA A 99 -6.50 -10.79 5.01
CA ALA A 99 -7.61 -9.87 4.78
C ALA A 99 -7.09 -8.44 4.86
N THR A 100 -6.48 -7.93 3.79
CA THR A 100 -5.86 -6.59 3.75
C THR A 100 -6.29 -5.83 2.50
N TRP A 101 -6.28 -4.50 2.54
CA TRP A 101 -6.56 -3.71 1.33
C TRP A 101 -5.61 -4.03 0.17
N ASP A 102 -4.36 -4.42 0.43
CA ASP A 102 -3.43 -4.86 -0.62
C ASP A 102 -3.88 -6.15 -1.28
N SER A 103 -4.21 -7.16 -0.47
CA SER A 103 -4.69 -8.44 -1.00
C SER A 103 -5.98 -8.27 -1.81
N LEU A 104 -6.82 -7.29 -1.43
CA LEU A 104 -8.01 -6.92 -2.19
C LEU A 104 -7.63 -6.22 -3.50
N SER A 105 -6.77 -5.20 -3.47
CA SER A 105 -6.28 -4.50 -4.65
C SER A 105 -5.65 -5.45 -5.67
N ASP A 106 -4.77 -6.35 -5.22
CA ASP A 106 -4.13 -7.35 -6.07
C ASP A 106 -5.14 -8.34 -6.66
N ALA A 107 -6.13 -8.77 -5.87
CA ALA A 107 -7.18 -9.67 -6.35
C ALA A 107 -8.10 -8.98 -7.37
N VAL A 108 -8.48 -7.73 -7.13
CA VAL A 108 -9.30 -6.88 -8.02
C VAL A 108 -8.55 -6.62 -9.34
N ARG A 109 -7.25 -6.30 -9.26
CA ARG A 109 -6.38 -6.17 -10.44
C ARG A 109 -6.29 -7.48 -11.21
N ALA A 110 -6.19 -8.63 -10.54
CA ALA A 110 -6.13 -9.95 -11.16
C ALA A 110 -7.46 -10.41 -11.81
N VAL A 111 -8.58 -9.74 -11.54
CA VAL A 111 -9.86 -9.93 -12.26
C VAL A 111 -10.12 -8.88 -13.34
N ASN A 112 -9.09 -8.10 -13.69
CA ASN A 112 -9.12 -7.07 -14.73
C ASN A 112 -10.05 -5.90 -14.40
N GLU A 113 -10.19 -5.56 -13.11
CA GLU A 113 -10.83 -4.33 -12.61
C GLU A 113 -9.76 -3.32 -12.20
N ILE A 114 -8.90 -2.94 -13.16
CA ILE A 114 -7.70 -2.13 -12.89
C ILE A 114 -8.06 -0.77 -12.28
N ALA A 115 -9.12 -0.12 -12.77
CA ALA A 115 -9.59 1.16 -12.25
C ALA A 115 -9.97 1.07 -10.77
N VAL A 116 -10.74 0.05 -10.38
CA VAL A 116 -11.13 -0.16 -8.97
C VAL A 116 -9.90 -0.44 -8.10
N ALA A 117 -8.95 -1.24 -8.59
CA ALA A 117 -7.71 -1.52 -7.85
C ALA A 117 -6.85 -0.26 -7.64
N ASP A 118 -6.76 0.63 -8.63
CA ASP A 118 -5.99 1.86 -8.51
C ASP A 118 -6.63 2.85 -7.52
N GLU A 119 -7.96 2.84 -7.41
CA GLU A 119 -8.69 3.60 -6.39
C GLU A 119 -8.52 3.00 -4.98
N ILE A 120 -8.48 1.67 -4.85
CA ILE A 120 -8.12 1.00 -3.57
C ILE A 120 -6.71 1.45 -3.13
N ASP A 121 -5.76 1.44 -4.06
CA ASP A 121 -4.38 1.86 -3.82
C ASP A 121 -4.30 3.35 -3.42
N SER A 122 -5.14 4.19 -4.03
CA SER A 122 -5.28 5.62 -3.72
C SER A 122 -5.80 5.84 -2.29
N LYS A 123 -6.84 5.10 -1.88
CA LYS A 123 -7.43 5.19 -0.54
C LYS A 123 -6.49 4.68 0.55
N LYS A 124 -5.72 3.61 0.30
CA LYS A 124 -4.80 3.04 1.28
C LYS A 124 -3.58 3.93 1.51
N CYS A 125 -3.02 4.46 0.43
CA CYS A 125 -1.77 5.19 0.46
C CYS A 125 -1.87 6.38 -0.52
N PRO A 126 -2.51 7.49 -0.14
CA PRO A 126 -2.59 8.68 -1.00
C PRO A 126 -1.19 9.13 -1.43
N HIS A 127 -0.21 8.98 -0.55
CA HIS A 127 1.20 9.21 -0.83
C HIS A 127 1.79 8.24 -1.87
N ARG A 128 1.48 6.93 -1.81
CA ARG A 128 1.96 5.95 -2.81
C ARG A 128 1.36 6.20 -4.17
N HIS A 129 0.06 6.45 -4.24
CA HIS A 129 -0.63 6.76 -5.50
C HIS A 129 -0.07 8.04 -6.10
N ALA A 130 0.07 9.12 -5.31
CA ALA A 130 0.63 10.37 -5.78
C ALA A 130 2.12 10.25 -6.17
N ILE A 131 2.91 9.41 -5.48
CA ILE A 131 4.29 9.08 -5.89
C ILE A 131 4.27 8.34 -7.23
N THR A 132 3.53 7.25 -7.37
CA THR A 132 3.47 6.44 -8.59
C THR A 132 2.94 7.24 -9.78
N SER A 133 1.89 8.04 -9.60
CA SER A 133 1.34 8.90 -10.64
C SER A 133 2.34 9.98 -11.06
N THR A 134 3.03 10.60 -10.10
CA THR A 134 4.13 11.54 -10.37
C THR A 134 5.26 10.87 -11.16
N PHE A 135 5.67 9.66 -10.79
CA PHE A 135 6.73 8.93 -11.49
C PHE A 135 6.34 8.55 -12.93
N ASN A 136 5.12 8.05 -13.12
CA ASN A 136 4.63 7.63 -14.44
C ASN A 136 4.47 8.83 -15.39
N THR A 137 3.93 9.94 -14.90
CA THR A 137 3.75 11.18 -15.67
C THR A 137 5.07 11.91 -15.94
N ASN A 138 6.03 11.82 -15.02
CA ASN A 138 7.34 12.48 -15.11
C ASN A 138 8.47 11.51 -15.46
N SER A 139 8.16 10.39 -16.12
CA SER A 139 9.13 9.34 -16.50
C SER A 139 10.31 9.84 -17.34
N HIS A 140 10.16 10.96 -18.05
CA HIS A 140 11.23 11.63 -18.80
C HIS A 140 12.13 12.52 -17.93
N LEU A 141 11.70 12.84 -16.71
CA LEU A 141 12.46 13.62 -15.72
C LEU A 141 13.14 12.66 -14.75
N PHE A 142 14.12 11.91 -15.23
CA PHE A 142 15.03 11.09 -14.42
C PHE A 142 15.97 11.93 -13.53
N ASN A 143 15.51 13.08 -13.04
CA ASN A 143 16.19 13.88 -12.05
C ASN A 143 15.48 13.70 -10.70
N PRO A 144 16.08 12.95 -9.75
CA PRO A 144 15.52 12.73 -8.42
C PRO A 144 15.10 14.01 -7.69
N LEU A 145 15.79 15.13 -7.93
CA LEU A 145 15.46 16.42 -7.32
C LEU A 145 14.13 16.99 -7.85
N ARG A 146 13.79 16.73 -9.11
CA ARG A 146 12.52 17.19 -9.70
C ARG A 146 11.35 16.38 -9.15
N ILE A 147 11.50 15.06 -9.07
CA ILE A 147 10.50 14.18 -8.44
C ILE A 147 10.30 14.60 -6.99
N PHE A 148 11.37 14.78 -6.23
CA PHE A 148 11.33 15.21 -4.83
C PHE A 148 10.59 16.54 -4.63
N ARG A 149 10.89 17.56 -5.46
CA ARG A 149 10.22 18.87 -5.39
C ARG A 149 8.72 18.78 -5.71
N VAL A 150 8.32 17.88 -6.61
CA VAL A 150 6.89 17.59 -6.87
C VAL A 150 6.27 16.93 -5.64
N LEU A 151 6.90 15.91 -5.05
CA LEU A 151 6.38 15.25 -3.85
C LEU A 151 6.23 16.19 -2.65
N GLN A 152 7.14 17.16 -2.50
CA GLN A 152 7.07 18.21 -1.48
C GLN A 152 5.89 19.16 -1.74
N LYS A 153 5.68 19.58 -3.00
CA LYS A 153 4.55 20.42 -3.39
C LYS A 153 3.20 19.73 -3.17
N GLU A 154 3.14 18.42 -3.38
CA GLU A 154 1.98 17.58 -3.10
C GLU A 154 1.82 17.26 -1.59
N GLY A 155 2.69 17.79 -0.71
CA GLY A 155 2.60 17.60 0.74
C GLY A 155 2.95 16.18 1.21
N ILE A 156 3.54 15.35 0.34
CA ILE A 156 3.90 13.95 0.63
C ILE A 156 5.18 13.87 1.47
N ILE A 157 6.08 14.84 1.30
CA ILE A 157 7.35 14.94 2.02
C ILE A 157 7.41 16.31 2.71
N ALA A 158 7.80 16.33 3.99
CA ALA A 158 7.93 17.56 4.77
C ALA A 158 9.02 18.49 4.20
N GLU A 159 8.78 19.80 4.29
CA GLU A 159 9.60 20.85 3.67
C GLU A 159 11.07 20.84 4.14
N GLY A 160 11.31 20.38 5.37
CA GLY A 160 12.65 20.31 5.98
C GLY A 160 13.57 19.22 5.41
N VAL A 161 13.09 18.32 4.55
CA VAL A 161 13.92 17.27 3.96
C VAL A 161 14.81 17.82 2.83
N LEU A 162 14.42 18.92 2.17
CA LEU A 162 15.19 19.54 1.08
C LEU A 162 16.49 20.19 1.58
N ALA A 163 16.51 20.75 2.79
CA ALA A 163 17.68 21.42 3.37
C ALA A 163 18.89 20.47 3.52
N ASN A 164 18.65 19.15 3.59
CA ASN A 164 19.70 18.13 3.64
C ASN A 164 20.12 17.59 2.26
N VAL A 165 19.30 17.82 1.23
CA VAL A 165 19.47 17.31 -0.14
C VAL A 165 20.17 18.33 -1.04
N GLU A 166 19.93 19.63 -0.84
CA GLU A 166 20.43 20.71 -1.69
C GLU A 166 21.97 20.91 -1.61
N ILE A 167 22.63 20.29 -0.62
CA ILE A 167 24.09 20.40 -0.42
C ILE A 167 24.90 19.39 -1.26
N SER A 168 24.31 18.39 -1.93
CA SER A 168 25.16 17.28 -2.42
C SER A 168 24.72 16.62 -3.72
N ALA A 169 25.24 17.15 -4.81
CA ALA A 169 25.29 16.56 -6.13
C ALA A 169 26.30 15.38 -6.23
N GLU A 170 26.25 14.44 -5.30
CA GLU A 170 27.08 13.22 -5.36
C GLU A 170 26.18 12.02 -5.71
N ARG A 171 26.48 11.31 -6.80
CA ARG A 171 25.75 10.11 -7.28
C ARG A 171 25.34 9.14 -6.17
N LYS A 172 26.16 9.01 -5.12
CA LYS A 172 25.93 8.13 -3.96
C LYS A 172 24.69 8.52 -3.12
N LYS A 173 24.29 9.80 -3.11
CA LYS A 173 23.07 10.25 -2.41
C LYS A 173 21.81 10.08 -3.23
N CYS A 174 21.90 10.08 -4.57
CA CYS A 174 20.78 9.66 -5.41
C CYS A 174 20.43 8.20 -5.17
N GLU A 175 21.43 7.32 -5.01
CA GLU A 175 21.20 5.94 -4.58
C GLU A 175 20.57 5.86 -3.19
N PHE A 176 21.03 6.67 -2.23
CA PHE A 176 20.44 6.71 -0.89
C PHE A 176 18.97 7.21 -0.90
N LEU A 177 18.65 8.23 -1.69
CA LEU A 177 17.28 8.72 -1.88
C LEU A 177 16.42 7.68 -2.58
N LEU A 178 16.97 6.98 -3.57
CA LEU A 178 16.26 5.92 -4.29
C LEU A 178 16.09 4.67 -3.41
N ASP A 179 17.03 4.36 -2.52
CA ASP A 179 16.92 3.33 -1.48
C ASP A 179 15.93 3.73 -0.38
N ALA A 180 15.89 5.01 0.02
CA ALA A 180 14.91 5.53 0.96
C ALA A 180 13.50 5.51 0.38
N LEU A 181 13.33 5.93 -0.88
CA LEU A 181 12.06 5.81 -1.61
C LEU A 181 11.68 4.34 -1.81
N LYS A 182 12.63 3.47 -2.19
CA LYS A 182 12.39 2.03 -2.28
C LYS A 182 12.02 1.42 -0.93
N LYS A 183 12.63 1.83 0.18
CA LYS A 183 12.25 1.41 1.54
C LYS A 183 10.85 1.89 1.89
N ILE A 184 10.49 3.14 1.59
CA ILE A 184 9.12 3.63 1.79
C ILE A 184 8.12 2.81 0.97
N ILE A 185 8.48 2.44 -0.27
CA ILE A 185 7.67 1.58 -1.15
C ILE A 185 7.61 0.13 -0.65
N ASN A 186 8.70 -0.42 -0.10
CA ASN A 186 8.90 -1.85 0.21
C ASN A 186 8.75 -2.21 1.69
N CYS A 187 8.65 -1.23 2.60
CA CYS A 187 8.30 -1.44 4.01
C CYS A 187 6.80 -1.66 4.24
N SER A 188 6.00 -1.74 3.16
CA SER A 188 4.56 -2.02 3.20
C SER A 188 4.19 -3.42 2.68
N SER A 189 5.17 -4.33 2.54
CA SER A 189 4.95 -5.74 2.19
C SER A 189 5.13 -6.67 3.38
#